data_AF-A0A4Q6BKZ4-F1
#
_entry.id   AF-A0A4Q6BKZ4-F1
#
_cell.length_a   1.000
_cell.length_b   1.000
_cell.length_c   1.000
_cell.angle_alpha   90.00
_cell.angle_beta   90.00
_cell.angle_gamma   90.00
#
_symmetry.space_group_name_H-M   'P 1'
#
loop_
_entity.id
_entity.type
_entity.pdbx_description
1 polymer ?
#
loop_
_entity_poly.entity_id
_entity_poly.type
_entity_poly.pdbx_seq_one_letter_code
_entity_poly.pdbx_strand_id
1 'polypeptide(L)'
;MFRIRLWPLLTLIFILSSHTSFAESWGEAQDPAQFLFADEQLHYQFDSLPLSARVDEAGGHLPYSDSYWPSNQGGINRRIFRQNDEPFSRHLHSEAEVRAMTENDRRSLSLTEKYDISQGDYNYTLTKRVMKLVSPSAPHWEGLCHG
;
A
#
# COMPACT_ATOMS: atom_id res chain seq x y z
N MET A 1 32.54 -39.61 52.25
CA MET A 1 32.56 -38.26 51.65
C MET A 1 32.16 -38.39 50.18
N PHE A 2 30.86 -38.31 49.86
CA PHE A 2 30.34 -38.50 48.51
C PHE A 2 30.27 -37.16 47.77
N ARG A 3 31.01 -37.02 46.67
CA ARG A 3 30.93 -35.86 45.77
C ARG A 3 29.95 -36.16 44.63
N ILE A 4 28.76 -35.58 44.67
CA ILE A 4 27.76 -35.67 43.61
C ILE A 4 28.18 -34.72 42.47
N ARG A 5 28.46 -35.26 41.28
CA ARG A 5 28.80 -34.49 40.07
C ARG A 5 27.50 -33.99 39.41
N LEU A 6 27.18 -32.70 39.63
CA LEU A 6 25.99 -31.99 39.14
C LEU A 6 26.01 -31.60 37.65
N TRP A 7 26.95 -32.13 36.85
CA TRP A 7 27.21 -31.63 35.49
C TRP A 7 26.30 -32.13 34.34
N PRO A 8 25.52 -33.25 34.43
CA PRO A 8 24.67 -33.63 33.30
C PRO A 8 23.29 -32.95 33.30
N LEU A 9 22.92 -32.22 34.37
CA LEU A 9 21.58 -31.63 34.47
C LEU A 9 21.44 -30.29 33.71
N LEU A 10 22.55 -29.60 33.45
CA LEU A 10 22.54 -28.29 32.81
C LEU A 10 22.50 -28.36 31.27
N THR A 11 22.88 -29.50 30.68
CA THR A 11 22.80 -29.73 29.23
C THR A 11 21.41 -30.12 28.74
N LEU A 12 20.54 -30.64 29.62
CA LEU A 12 19.18 -31.05 29.22
C LEU A 12 18.22 -29.84 29.08
N ILE A 13 18.47 -28.74 29.79
CA ILE A 13 17.60 -27.55 29.75
C ILE A 13 17.81 -26.71 28.47
N PHE A 14 18.97 -26.84 27.81
CA PHE A 14 19.26 -26.07 26.59
C PHE A 14 18.61 -26.64 25.32
N ILE A 15 18.13 -27.90 25.35
CA ILE A 15 17.56 -28.59 24.17
C ILE A 15 16.03 -28.37 24.07
N LEU A 16 15.37 -27.96 25.16
CA LEU A 16 13.92 -27.75 25.19
C LEU A 16 13.47 -26.35 24.75
N SER A 17 14.40 -25.47 24.40
CA SER A 17 14.11 -24.18 23.74
C SER A 17 14.08 -24.31 22.22
N SER A 18 13.66 -25.46 21.69
CA SER A 18 13.25 -25.56 20.29
C SER A 18 12.02 -24.67 20.11
N HIS A 19 12.27 -23.45 19.67
CA HIS A 19 11.28 -22.52 19.16
C HIS A 19 10.38 -23.27 18.18
N THR A 20 9.15 -23.56 18.59
CA THR A 20 8.05 -23.83 17.67
C THR A 20 7.85 -22.54 16.87
N SER A 21 8.55 -22.42 15.75
CA SER A 21 8.17 -21.48 14.70
C SER A 21 6.82 -21.95 14.19
N PHE A 22 5.75 -21.34 14.68
CA PHE A 22 4.46 -21.42 14.02
C PHE A 22 4.65 -20.78 12.65
N ALA A 23 4.71 -21.62 11.62
CA ALA A 23 4.49 -21.14 10.26
C ALA A 23 3.05 -20.62 10.24
N GLU A 24 2.91 -19.30 10.18
CA GLU A 24 1.63 -18.66 9.97
C GLU A 24 1.09 -19.19 8.63
N SER A 25 -0.05 -19.88 8.67
CA SER A 25 -0.71 -20.32 7.45
C SER A 25 -1.12 -19.09 6.67
N TRP A 26 -0.90 -19.10 5.35
CA TRP A 26 -1.44 -18.07 4.48
C TRP A 26 -2.95 -17.89 4.73
N GLY A 27 -3.40 -16.65 4.85
CA GLY A 27 -4.83 -16.37 4.87
C GLY A 27 -5.47 -16.80 3.54
N GLU A 28 -6.77 -17.12 3.54
CA GLU A 28 -7.46 -17.65 2.36
C GLU A 28 -7.22 -16.80 1.10
N ALA A 29 -7.30 -15.47 1.20
CA ALA A 29 -7.08 -14.54 0.08
C ALA A 29 -5.61 -14.39 -0.36
N GLN A 30 -4.67 -14.87 0.44
CA GLN A 30 -3.22 -14.77 0.21
C GLN A 30 -2.59 -16.13 -0.07
N ASP A 31 -3.38 -17.21 -0.07
CA ASP A 31 -2.87 -18.55 -0.29
C ASP A 31 -2.41 -18.68 -1.75
N PRO A 32 -1.10 -18.86 -2.01
CA PRO A 32 -0.61 -19.01 -3.37
C PRO A 32 -1.16 -20.26 -4.06
N ALA A 33 -1.74 -21.22 -3.31
CA ALA A 33 -2.50 -22.31 -3.90
C ALA A 33 -3.72 -21.81 -4.70
N GLN A 34 -4.22 -20.59 -4.46
CA GLN A 34 -5.28 -20.00 -5.28
C GLN A 34 -4.84 -19.71 -6.72
N PHE A 35 -3.54 -19.49 -6.96
CA PHE A 35 -3.03 -19.35 -8.33
C PHE A 35 -3.09 -20.66 -9.13
N LEU A 36 -3.24 -21.81 -8.46
CA LEU A 36 -3.39 -23.12 -9.12
C LEU A 36 -4.74 -23.30 -9.83
N PHE A 37 -5.71 -22.42 -9.57
CA PHE A 37 -7.04 -22.46 -10.22
C PHE A 37 -7.18 -21.50 -11.40
N ALA A 38 -6.14 -20.72 -11.72
CA ALA A 38 -6.07 -20.05 -13.00
C ALA A 38 -5.79 -21.11 -14.08
N ASP A 39 -6.44 -21.04 -15.25
CA ASP A 39 -6.33 -21.99 -16.36
C ASP A 39 -4.90 -22.17 -16.93
N GLU A 40 -3.89 -21.54 -16.34
CA GLU A 40 -2.49 -21.61 -16.75
C GLU A 40 -1.67 -22.48 -15.79
N GLN A 41 -0.98 -23.47 -16.36
CA GLN A 41 -0.09 -24.33 -15.60
C GLN A 41 1.12 -23.53 -15.12
N LEU A 42 1.19 -23.27 -13.81
CA LEU A 42 2.38 -22.71 -13.19
C LEU A 42 3.56 -23.69 -13.36
N HIS A 43 4.69 -23.16 -13.82
CA HIS A 43 5.93 -23.92 -13.97
C HIS A 43 6.69 -23.94 -12.64
N TYR A 44 6.77 -25.11 -11.99
CA TYR A 44 7.47 -25.27 -10.71
C TYR A 44 8.90 -25.79 -10.83
N GLN A 45 9.28 -26.30 -12.00
CA GLN A 45 10.63 -26.79 -12.22
C GLN A 45 11.54 -25.59 -12.49
N PHE A 46 12.50 -25.35 -11.58
CA PHE A 46 13.41 -24.22 -11.67
C PHE A 46 14.08 -24.12 -13.05
N ASP A 47 14.54 -25.25 -13.60
CA ASP A 47 15.20 -25.31 -14.91
C ASP A 47 14.28 -25.02 -16.10
N SER A 48 12.96 -25.00 -15.89
CA SER A 48 11.96 -24.68 -16.92
C SER A 48 11.56 -23.20 -16.94
N LEU A 49 12.01 -22.41 -15.96
CA LEU A 49 11.65 -21.00 -15.86
C LEU A 49 12.41 -20.15 -16.90
N PRO A 50 11.78 -19.14 -17.50
CA PRO A 50 12.46 -18.24 -18.41
C PRO A 50 13.53 -17.44 -17.64
N LEU A 51 14.75 -17.40 -18.18
CA LEU A 51 15.86 -16.64 -17.58
C LEU A 51 15.74 -15.12 -17.80
N SER A 52 14.79 -14.69 -18.61
CA SER A 52 14.48 -13.30 -18.88
C SER A 52 13.05 -13.15 -19.36
N ALA A 53 12.42 -12.03 -19.00
CA ALA A 53 11.12 -11.62 -19.53
C ALA A 53 11.18 -10.14 -19.90
N ARG A 54 10.37 -9.74 -20.88
CA ARG A 54 10.14 -8.34 -21.24
C ARG A 54 8.64 -8.16 -21.36
N VAL A 55 8.14 -7.04 -20.86
CA VAL A 55 6.75 -6.64 -21.14
C VAL A 55 6.66 -6.38 -22.64
N ASP A 56 5.82 -7.14 -23.33
CA ASP A 56 5.70 -7.04 -24.78
C ASP A 56 5.19 -5.64 -25.18
N GLU A 57 6.04 -4.89 -25.87
CA GLU A 57 5.68 -3.59 -26.44
C GLU A 57 4.69 -3.72 -27.59
N ALA A 58 4.62 -4.89 -28.25
CA ALA A 58 3.72 -5.13 -29.37
C ALA A 58 2.25 -5.20 -28.95
N GLY A 59 1.97 -5.53 -27.68
CA GLY A 59 0.64 -5.43 -27.08
C GLY A 59 0.23 -4.00 -26.71
N GLY A 60 1.13 -3.01 -26.81
CA GLY A 60 0.83 -1.60 -26.56
C GLY A 60 0.57 -1.22 -25.09
N HIS A 61 0.78 -2.15 -24.15
CA HIS A 61 0.51 -1.94 -22.73
C HIS A 61 1.82 -1.77 -21.95
N LEU A 62 2.47 -0.62 -22.14
CA LEU A 62 3.56 -0.23 -21.25
C LEU A 62 2.97 0.21 -19.90
N PRO A 63 3.44 -0.34 -18.77
CA PRO A 63 3.05 0.18 -17.47
C PRO A 63 3.54 1.62 -17.36
N TYR A 64 2.69 2.50 -16.83
CA TYR A 64 3.11 3.85 -16.46
C TYR A 64 3.49 3.89 -14.99
N SER A 65 4.51 4.68 -14.66
CA SER A 65 4.87 4.95 -13.27
C SER A 65 3.85 5.89 -12.65
N ASP A 66 3.46 5.62 -11.41
CA ASP A 66 2.62 6.53 -10.62
C ASP A 66 3.03 6.48 -9.14
N SER A 67 2.46 7.37 -8.33
CA SER A 67 2.53 7.29 -6.88
C SER A 67 1.63 6.16 -6.37
N TYR A 68 2.05 5.54 -5.29
CA TYR A 68 1.20 4.61 -4.55
C TYR A 68 0.18 5.32 -3.63
N TRP A 69 0.13 6.65 -3.65
CA TRP A 69 -0.83 7.48 -2.91
C TRP A 69 -0.85 7.21 -1.40
N PRO A 70 0.25 7.49 -0.66
CA PRO A 70 0.35 7.19 0.77
C PRO A 70 -0.78 7.81 1.61
N SER A 71 -1.44 6.99 2.43
CA SER A 71 -2.44 7.44 3.41
C SER A 71 -1.92 8.56 4.31
N ASN A 72 -0.67 8.44 4.79
CA ASN A 72 -0.07 9.45 5.67
C ASN A 72 0.26 10.79 5.02
N GLN A 73 0.12 10.89 3.70
CA GLN A 73 0.22 12.15 2.96
C GLN A 73 -1.14 12.57 2.36
N GLY A 74 -2.23 11.96 2.80
CA GLY A 74 -3.59 12.25 2.33
C GLY A 74 -4.04 11.47 1.10
N GLY A 75 -3.28 10.46 0.66
CA GLY A 75 -3.64 9.64 -0.50
C GLY A 75 -3.91 10.48 -1.75
N ILE A 76 -4.96 10.13 -2.50
CA ILE A 76 -5.39 10.88 -3.70
C ILE A 76 -5.92 12.30 -3.38
N ASN A 77 -6.15 12.64 -2.11
CA ASN A 77 -6.44 14.01 -1.72
C ASN A 77 -5.18 14.88 -1.72
N ARG A 78 -3.95 14.37 -1.84
CA ARG A 78 -2.76 15.23 -1.77
C ARG A 78 -2.72 16.29 -2.90
N ARG A 79 -2.40 17.55 -2.60
CA ARG A 79 -2.15 18.59 -3.61
C ARG A 79 -0.71 18.49 -4.12
N ILE A 80 -0.48 17.63 -5.10
CA ILE A 80 0.87 17.26 -5.58
C ILE A 80 1.72 18.43 -6.12
N PHE A 81 1.08 19.53 -6.57
CA PHE A 81 1.77 20.70 -7.11
C PHE A 81 1.98 21.82 -6.09
N ARG A 82 1.59 21.61 -4.82
CA ARG A 82 1.76 22.60 -3.75
C ARG A 82 2.88 22.16 -2.82
N GLN A 83 3.86 23.03 -2.64
CA GLN A 83 4.94 22.81 -1.67
C GLN A 83 4.38 23.00 -0.24
N ASN A 84 4.71 22.09 0.67
CA ASN A 84 4.23 22.08 2.06
C ASN A 84 2.70 22.06 2.18
N ASP A 85 2.03 21.25 1.37
CA ASP A 85 0.60 21.01 1.54
C ASP A 85 0.33 20.29 2.86
N GLU A 86 -0.66 20.77 3.60
CA GLU A 86 -1.15 20.16 4.84
C GLU A 86 -2.44 19.38 4.51
N PRO A 87 -2.34 18.09 4.15
CA PRO A 87 -3.46 17.40 3.53
C PRO A 87 -4.67 17.21 4.46
N PHE A 88 -4.50 17.38 5.76
CA PHE A 88 -5.51 17.07 6.78
C PHE A 88 -6.22 18.30 7.38
N SER A 89 -5.75 19.51 7.14
CA SER A 89 -6.27 20.75 7.77
C SER A 89 -6.64 21.85 6.77
N ARG A 90 -6.83 21.49 5.49
CA ARG A 90 -6.98 22.43 4.39
C ARG A 90 -8.36 23.10 4.30
N HIS A 91 -8.37 24.25 3.63
CA HIS A 91 -9.58 24.96 3.18
C HIS A 91 -10.12 24.36 1.86
N LEU A 92 -11.43 24.14 1.82
CA LEU A 92 -12.17 23.74 0.62
C LEU A 92 -12.87 24.96 0.03
N HIS A 93 -12.68 25.20 -1.27
CA HIS A 93 -13.05 26.45 -1.92
C HIS A 93 -14.51 26.46 -2.38
N SER A 94 -15.25 27.52 -2.09
CA SER A 94 -16.57 27.74 -2.68
C SER A 94 -16.51 27.86 -4.21
N GLU A 95 -17.65 27.70 -4.87
CA GLU A 95 -17.75 27.87 -6.32
C GLU A 95 -17.22 29.23 -6.80
N ALA A 96 -17.56 30.30 -6.09
CA ALA A 96 -17.12 31.64 -6.41
C ALA A 96 -15.58 31.78 -6.32
N GLU A 97 -14.97 31.20 -5.27
CA GLU A 97 -13.51 31.16 -5.12
C GLU A 97 -12.87 30.37 -6.27
N VAL A 98 -13.40 29.19 -6.60
CA VAL A 98 -12.88 28.34 -7.70
C VAL A 98 -12.97 29.06 -9.05
N ARG A 99 -14.05 29.79 -9.31
CA ARG A 99 -14.21 30.59 -10.54
C ARG A 99 -13.23 31.76 -10.60
N ALA A 100 -12.87 32.33 -9.46
CA ALA A 100 -11.89 33.42 -9.37
C ALA A 100 -10.43 32.93 -9.41
N MET A 101 -10.17 31.63 -9.26
CA MET A 101 -8.81 31.07 -9.28
C MET A 101 -8.10 31.28 -10.62
N THR A 102 -6.80 31.50 -10.54
CA THR A 102 -5.93 31.41 -11.71
C THR A 102 -5.78 29.95 -12.16
N GLU A 103 -5.29 29.74 -13.37
CA GLU A 103 -5.00 28.39 -13.87
C GLU A 103 -3.96 27.67 -13.00
N ASN A 104 -2.96 28.39 -12.48
CA ASN A 104 -1.95 27.82 -11.59
C ASN A 104 -2.57 27.38 -10.25
N ASP A 105 -3.50 28.16 -9.70
CA ASP A 105 -4.20 27.78 -8.48
C ASP A 105 -5.05 26.54 -8.68
N ARG A 106 -5.79 26.44 -9.80
CA ARG A 106 -6.58 25.24 -10.15
C ARG A 106 -5.71 24.01 -10.34
N ARG A 107 -4.52 24.16 -10.94
CA ARG A 107 -3.56 23.05 -11.07
C ARG A 107 -3.13 22.51 -9.72
N SER A 108 -3.04 23.37 -8.69
CA SER A 108 -2.66 22.97 -7.34
C SER A 108 -3.73 22.17 -6.59
N LEU A 109 -4.99 22.15 -7.05
CA LEU A 109 -6.04 21.35 -6.42
C LEU A 109 -5.73 19.85 -6.49
N SER A 110 -6.20 19.10 -5.50
CA SER A 110 -6.05 17.64 -5.47
C SER A 110 -6.85 16.97 -6.58
N LEU A 111 -6.60 15.68 -6.81
CA LEU A 111 -7.36 14.90 -7.79
C LEU A 111 -8.84 14.82 -7.41
N THR A 112 -9.15 14.59 -6.13
CA THR A 112 -10.54 14.52 -5.65
C THR A 112 -11.25 15.86 -5.72
N GLU A 113 -10.56 16.97 -5.42
CA GLU A 113 -11.13 18.31 -5.51
C GLU A 113 -11.48 18.63 -6.97
N LYS A 114 -10.55 18.33 -7.89
CA LYS A 114 -10.79 18.48 -9.34
C LYS A 114 -11.96 17.62 -9.80
N TYR A 115 -12.07 16.39 -9.31
CA TYR A 115 -13.19 15.50 -9.62
C TYR A 115 -14.51 16.10 -9.12
N ASP A 116 -14.62 16.42 -7.83
CA ASP A 116 -15.81 17.01 -7.22
C ASP A 116 -16.25 18.28 -7.99
N ILE A 117 -15.32 19.20 -8.26
CA ILE A 117 -15.57 20.42 -9.04
C ILE A 117 -16.03 20.11 -10.47
N SER A 118 -15.46 19.10 -11.14
CA SER A 118 -15.88 18.71 -12.50
C SER A 118 -17.32 18.20 -12.55
N GLN A 119 -17.82 17.68 -11.43
CA GLN A 119 -19.21 17.23 -11.27
C GLN A 119 -20.14 18.35 -10.78
N GLY A 120 -19.62 19.57 -10.57
CA GLY A 120 -20.36 20.68 -9.96
C GLY A 120 -20.59 20.51 -8.46
N ASP A 121 -19.91 19.56 -7.80
CA ASP A 121 -20.03 19.32 -6.37
C ASP A 121 -19.06 20.19 -5.57
N TYR A 122 -19.52 21.38 -5.17
CA TYR A 122 -18.79 22.25 -4.26
C TYR A 122 -19.02 21.93 -2.78
N ASN A 123 -19.78 20.86 -2.47
CA ASN A 123 -19.82 20.28 -1.13
C ASN A 123 -18.66 19.30 -0.91
N TYR A 124 -17.89 18.96 -1.95
CA TYR A 124 -16.68 18.14 -1.89
C TYR A 124 -16.94 16.77 -1.26
N THR A 125 -17.96 16.07 -1.74
CA THR A 125 -18.43 14.80 -1.15
C THR A 125 -17.34 13.73 -1.23
N LEU A 126 -16.67 13.56 -2.37
CA LEU A 126 -15.60 12.58 -2.52
C LEU A 126 -14.39 12.97 -1.68
N THR A 127 -13.95 14.22 -1.77
CA THR A 127 -12.78 14.72 -1.03
C THR A 127 -12.95 14.48 0.47
N LYS A 128 -14.10 14.87 1.05
CA LYS A 128 -14.41 14.64 2.46
C LYS A 128 -14.48 13.16 2.82
N ARG A 129 -14.98 12.30 1.92
CA ARG A 129 -14.99 10.85 2.13
C ARG A 129 -13.57 10.30 2.21
N VAL A 130 -12.71 10.66 1.26
CA VAL A 130 -11.30 10.22 1.25
C VAL A 130 -10.53 10.78 2.45
N MET A 131 -10.82 12.01 2.90
CA MET A 131 -10.20 12.59 4.10
C MET A 131 -10.47 11.76 5.37
N LYS A 132 -11.57 11.01 5.41
CA LYS A 132 -11.89 10.13 6.54
C LYS A 132 -11.19 8.77 6.47
N LEU A 133 -10.69 8.39 5.30
CA LEU A 133 -10.01 7.10 5.07
C LEU A 133 -8.49 7.22 5.29
N VAL A 134 -7.95 8.42 5.17
CA VAL A 134 -6.52 8.70 5.29
C VAL A 134 -6.20 9.29 6.67
N SER A 135 -5.02 8.99 7.19
CA SER A 135 -4.59 9.45 8.53
C SER A 135 -3.11 9.86 8.52
N PRO A 136 -2.71 10.97 9.17
CA PRO A 136 -1.29 11.35 9.28
C PRO A 136 -0.46 10.33 10.08
N SER A 137 -1.10 9.54 10.95
CA SER A 137 -0.45 8.47 11.72
C SER A 137 -0.45 7.12 11.01
N ALA A 138 -1.02 7.03 9.81
CA ALA A 138 -0.97 5.82 9.00
C ALA A 138 0.49 5.39 8.77
N PRO A 139 0.81 4.09 8.87
CA PRO A 139 2.09 3.59 8.42
C PRO A 139 2.32 3.94 6.94
N HIS A 140 3.57 4.26 6.60
CA HIS A 140 3.93 4.71 5.24
C HIS A 140 3.67 3.66 4.14
N TRP A 141 3.45 2.41 4.53
CA TRP A 141 3.19 1.25 3.67
C TRP A 141 1.69 0.89 3.53
N GLU A 142 0.78 1.61 4.18
CA GLU A 142 -0.66 1.46 3.92
C GLU A 142 -0.95 1.74 2.44
N GLY A 143 -1.54 0.76 1.75
CA GLY A 143 -1.79 0.78 0.31
C GLY A 143 -0.77 -0.01 -0.54
N LEU A 144 0.35 -0.45 0.03
CA LEU A 144 1.30 -1.32 -0.66
C LEU A 144 1.11 -2.80 -0.32
N CYS A 145 0.68 -3.14 0.90
CA CYS A 145 0.47 -4.53 1.33
C CYS A 145 -0.46 -4.57 2.56
N HIS A 146 -1.77 -4.60 2.36
CA HIS A 146 -2.63 -5.50 3.15
C HIS A 146 -3.27 -6.41 2.11
N GLY A 147 -2.46 -7.34 1.60
CA GLY A 147 -3.05 -8.59 1.12
C GLY A 147 -3.76 -9.25 2.29
#